data_AF-A0A953A1X8-F1
#
_entry.id   AF-A0A953A1X8-F1
#
_cell.length_a   1.000
_cell.length_b   1.000
_cell.length_c   1.000
_cell.angle_alpha   90.00
_cell.angle_beta   90.00
_cell.angle_gamma   90.00
#
_symmetry.space_group_name_H-M   'P 1'
#
loop_
_entity.id
_entity.type
_entity.pdbx_description
1 polymer ?
#
loop_
_entity_poly.entity_id
_entity_poly.type
_entity_poly.pdbx_seq_one_letter_code
_entity_poly.pdbx_strand_id
1 'polypeptide(L)'
;MNQFRRFFVPVAILLVGIIAVSFIAYKDSKNKQTTTEQPQESNATTTTNVGGIQIVQKGKDGKAVVTTLPSDFNQNIKAPDLKRTIAIPKDFTPAQASEITKKINLVTATLTKDPSQYNEWMNLAIYRKAINDLEGARLIWLYITSAFPTDPIAYLNLADLYGYYLHNNVKAEEYFIKAINISPTNSSIYLRTYQFYIDIGNTTKAKAILDKGITETGDSELKLVRQTIK
;
A
#
# COMPACT_ATOMS: atom_id res chain seq x y z
N MET A 1 -24.22 16.02 -99.79
CA MET A 1 -24.48 17.36 -99.20
C MET A 1 -24.27 17.24 -97.70
N ASN A 2 -23.18 17.80 -97.18
CA ASN A 2 -23.07 19.16 -96.64
C ASN A 2 -23.97 19.38 -95.41
N GLN A 3 -23.58 19.92 -94.25
CA GLN A 3 -22.36 20.57 -93.72
C GLN A 3 -22.60 20.79 -92.19
N PHE A 4 -21.56 20.68 -91.35
CA PHE A 4 -21.17 21.61 -90.23
C PHE A 4 -22.26 22.13 -89.22
N ARG A 5 -22.10 22.28 -87.89
CA ARG A 5 -20.92 22.52 -87.01
C ARG A 5 -21.36 22.76 -85.53
N ARG A 6 -20.65 22.15 -84.57
CA ARG A 6 -20.17 22.63 -83.23
C ARG A 6 -21.04 22.74 -81.94
N PHE A 7 -20.26 22.56 -80.85
CA PHE A 7 -20.33 23.01 -79.42
C PHE A 7 -20.86 21.99 -78.39
N PHE A 8 -20.00 21.31 -77.59
CA PHE A 8 -19.19 21.71 -76.40
C PHE A 8 -19.98 21.77 -75.06
N VAL A 9 -19.83 20.71 -74.23
CA VAL A 9 -19.44 20.68 -72.77
C VAL A 9 -20.30 21.52 -71.78
N PRO A 10 -20.78 20.94 -70.63
CA PRO A 10 -19.91 20.69 -69.48
C PRO A 10 -20.00 19.32 -68.82
N VAL A 11 -18.92 18.56 -69.01
CA VAL A 11 -18.38 17.52 -68.10
C VAL A 11 -17.62 18.17 -66.91
N ALA A 12 -17.82 19.48 -66.68
CA ALA A 12 -16.99 20.29 -65.78
C ALA A 12 -17.31 20.15 -64.27
N ILE A 13 -18.35 19.40 -63.87
CA ILE A 13 -18.72 19.25 -62.44
C ILE A 13 -18.16 17.95 -61.83
N LEU A 14 -17.76 16.95 -62.64
CA LEU A 14 -17.21 15.69 -62.13
C LEU A 14 -15.69 15.69 -61.90
N LEU A 15 -14.95 16.67 -62.43
CA LEU A 15 -13.50 16.74 -62.30
C LEU A 15 -13.00 17.51 -61.05
N VAL A 16 -13.84 18.34 -60.42
CA VAL A 16 -13.46 19.09 -59.20
C VAL A 16 -13.51 18.19 -57.95
N GLY A 17 -14.41 17.20 -57.91
CA GLY A 17 -14.55 16.29 -56.77
C GLY A 17 -13.37 15.31 -56.59
N ILE A 18 -12.70 14.92 -57.68
CA ILE A 18 -11.60 13.93 -57.65
C ILE A 18 -10.29 14.58 -57.17
N ILE A 19 -10.06 15.86 -57.49
CA ILE A 19 -8.84 16.59 -57.11
C ILE A 19 -8.80 16.88 -55.59
N ALA A 20 -9.96 17.09 -54.95
CA ALA A 20 -10.04 17.35 -53.50
C ALA A 20 -9.77 16.10 -52.65
N VAL A 21 -10.21 14.91 -53.10
CA VAL A 21 -9.99 13.63 -52.39
C VAL A 21 -8.52 13.20 -52.47
N SER A 22 -7.84 13.45 -53.60
CA SER A 22 -6.41 13.15 -53.76
C SER A 22 -5.48 14.04 -52.92
N PHE A 23 -5.88 15.28 -52.61
CA PHE A 23 -5.05 16.20 -51.80
C PHE A 23 -5.07 15.86 -50.29
N ILE A 24 -6.19 15.36 -49.77
CA ILE A 24 -6.31 14.96 -48.35
C ILE A 24 -5.52 13.67 -48.08
N ALA A 25 -5.56 12.69 -48.99
CA ALA A 25 -4.76 11.47 -48.88
C ALA A 25 -3.23 11.73 -49.00
N TYR A 26 -2.83 12.73 -49.80
CA TYR A 26 -1.41 13.10 -49.96
C TYR A 26 -0.81 13.78 -48.71
N LYS A 27 -1.61 14.60 -47.99
CA LYS A 27 -1.14 15.26 -46.75
C LYS A 27 -1.04 14.28 -45.57
N ASP A 28 -1.89 13.27 -45.52
CA ASP A 28 -1.87 12.25 -44.46
C ASP A 28 -0.72 11.23 -44.66
N SER A 29 -0.32 10.98 -45.91
CA SER A 29 0.78 10.06 -46.25
C SER A 29 2.19 10.61 -46.01
N LYS A 30 2.39 11.94 -45.99
CA LYS A 30 3.74 12.54 -45.83
C LYS A 30 4.18 12.76 -44.39
N ASN A 31 3.33 12.47 -43.40
CA ASN A 31 3.68 12.58 -41.99
C ASN A 31 4.04 11.24 -41.32
N LYS A 32 4.20 10.16 -42.09
CA LYS A 32 4.59 8.84 -41.56
C LYS A 32 5.62 8.12 -42.46
N GLN A 33 6.91 8.34 -42.17
CA GLN A 33 8.00 7.39 -42.38
C GLN A 33 8.77 7.33 -41.05
N THR A 34 8.75 6.23 -40.28
CA THR A 34 9.41 4.90 -40.41
C THR A 34 10.86 4.91 -39.93
N THR A 35 11.10 4.34 -38.75
CA THR A 35 12.39 3.74 -38.35
C THR A 35 12.15 2.31 -37.89
N THR A 36 12.94 1.40 -38.45
CA THR A 36 12.94 -0.06 -38.33
C THR A 36 13.43 -0.54 -36.96
N GLU A 37 12.78 -1.50 -36.31
CA GLU A 37 13.37 -2.34 -35.25
C GLU A 37 12.63 -3.69 -35.12
N GLN A 38 13.40 -4.74 -34.76
CA GLN A 38 13.05 -6.17 -34.66
C GLN A 38 11.83 -6.51 -33.77
N PRO A 39 11.25 -7.73 -33.87
CA PRO A 39 10.10 -8.12 -33.07
C PRO A 39 10.47 -8.23 -31.58
N GLN A 40 10.11 -7.21 -30.81
CA GLN A 40 10.09 -7.30 -29.34
C GLN A 40 8.76 -7.87 -28.88
N GLU A 41 8.82 -8.99 -28.16
CA GLU A 41 7.76 -9.42 -27.26
C GLU A 41 7.35 -8.26 -26.35
N SER A 42 6.08 -7.85 -26.42
CA SER A 42 5.51 -6.95 -25.42
C SER A 42 5.29 -7.71 -24.11
N ASN A 43 6.35 -7.88 -23.35
CA ASN A 43 6.26 -8.11 -21.91
C ASN A 43 6.00 -6.75 -21.26
N ALA A 44 4.74 -6.30 -21.26
CA ALA A 44 4.33 -5.17 -20.46
C ALA A 44 4.42 -5.56 -18.98
N THR A 45 5.59 -5.33 -18.39
CA THR A 45 5.83 -5.39 -16.95
C THR A 45 5.37 -4.08 -16.35
N THR A 46 4.29 -4.12 -15.56
CA THR A 46 3.89 -2.96 -14.75
C THR A 46 4.76 -2.93 -13.50
N THR A 47 5.58 -1.90 -13.34
CA THR A 47 6.27 -1.61 -12.08
C THR A 47 5.44 -0.60 -11.31
N THR A 48 4.78 -1.05 -10.24
CA THR A 48 4.28 -0.15 -9.20
C THR A 48 5.31 -0.10 -8.08
N ASN A 49 5.87 1.07 -7.80
CA ASN A 49 6.69 1.28 -6.61
C ASN A 49 5.75 1.54 -5.42
N VAL A 50 5.52 0.50 -4.63
CA VAL A 50 4.94 0.63 -3.28
C VAL A 50 6.00 0.17 -2.31
N GLY A 51 6.59 1.11 -1.56
CA GLY A 51 7.51 0.72 -0.49
C GLY A 51 8.82 0.06 -0.94
N GLY A 52 9.26 0.28 -2.17
CA GLY A 52 10.43 -0.42 -2.70
C GLY A 52 10.21 -1.92 -2.96
N ILE A 53 8.96 -2.40 -2.98
CA ILE A 53 8.62 -3.70 -3.57
C ILE A 53 8.03 -3.44 -4.95
N GLN A 54 8.73 -3.89 -5.99
CA GLN A 54 8.19 -3.93 -7.35
C GLN A 54 7.23 -5.12 -7.45
N ILE A 55 5.93 -4.84 -7.51
CA ILE A 55 4.94 -5.88 -7.77
C ILE A 55 4.74 -5.99 -9.28
N VAL A 56 5.26 -7.07 -9.88
CA VAL A 56 4.97 -7.44 -11.27
C VAL A 56 3.69 -8.27 -11.28
N GLN A 57 2.54 -7.66 -11.58
CA GLN A 57 1.30 -8.41 -11.84
C GLN A 57 0.98 -8.42 -13.33
N LYS A 58 0.88 -9.61 -13.91
CA LYS A 58 0.32 -9.81 -15.25
C LYS A 58 -1.20 -10.04 -15.10
N GLY A 59 -1.98 -8.96 -15.13
CA GLY A 59 -3.45 -9.03 -15.10
C GLY A 59 -4.02 -9.52 -16.44
N LYS A 60 -5.14 -10.27 -16.41
CA LYS A 60 -5.79 -10.84 -17.61
C LYS A 60 -6.55 -9.81 -18.46
N ASP A 61 -6.66 -8.57 -18.01
CA ASP A 61 -7.51 -7.52 -18.61
C ASP A 61 -6.79 -6.18 -18.88
N GLY A 62 -5.47 -6.09 -18.64
CA GLY A 62 -4.68 -4.91 -18.99
C GLY A 62 -5.04 -3.63 -18.23
N LYS A 63 -5.84 -3.70 -17.16
CA LYS A 63 -6.21 -2.55 -16.33
C LYS A 63 -5.33 -2.48 -15.09
N ALA A 64 -4.68 -1.32 -14.88
CA ALA A 64 -3.90 -1.06 -13.69
C ALA A 64 -4.82 -0.99 -12.45
N VAL A 65 -4.64 -1.91 -11.49
CA VAL A 65 -5.20 -1.75 -10.15
C VAL A 65 -4.20 -0.91 -9.35
N VAL A 66 -4.40 0.40 -9.37
CA VAL A 66 -3.68 1.31 -8.48
C VAL A 66 -4.28 1.16 -7.09
N THR A 67 -3.64 0.39 -6.21
CA THR A 67 -3.97 0.44 -4.78
C THR A 67 -3.34 1.69 -4.19
N THR A 68 -4.10 2.78 -4.16
CA THR A 68 -3.72 3.98 -3.39
C THR A 68 -3.60 3.59 -1.92
N LEU A 69 -2.49 3.93 -1.26
CA LEU A 69 -2.40 3.86 0.20
C LEU A 69 -3.60 4.61 0.80
N PRO A 70 -4.33 4.04 1.77
CA PRO A 70 -5.50 4.71 2.32
C PRO A 70 -5.13 6.05 2.98
N SER A 71 -6.12 6.94 2.99
CA SER A 71 -5.98 8.34 3.38
C SER A 71 -5.53 8.56 4.84
N ASP A 72 -5.50 7.53 5.68
CA ASP A 72 -5.15 7.60 7.10
C ASP A 72 -3.64 7.69 7.37
N PHE A 73 -2.78 7.32 6.41
CA PHE A 73 -1.32 7.38 6.58
C PHE A 73 -0.71 8.79 6.70
N ASN A 74 -1.44 9.83 6.27
CA ASN A 74 -0.93 11.22 6.19
C ASN A 74 -1.89 12.25 6.80
N GLN A 75 -2.80 11.82 7.68
CA GLN A 75 -3.69 12.77 8.34
C GLN A 75 -3.02 13.37 9.57
N ASN A 76 -3.33 14.65 9.84
CA ASN A 76 -3.07 15.29 11.12
C ASN A 76 -3.97 14.63 12.17
N ILE A 77 -3.56 13.47 12.67
CA ILE A 77 -4.30 12.71 13.67
C ILE A 77 -4.26 13.50 14.97
N LYS A 78 -5.43 13.91 15.47
CA LYS A 78 -5.53 14.59 16.76
C LYS A 78 -5.10 13.66 17.88
N ALA A 79 -4.45 14.23 18.90
CA ALA A 79 -4.11 13.49 20.11
C ALA A 79 -5.36 12.82 20.71
N PRO A 80 -5.29 11.53 21.07
CA PRO A 80 -6.39 10.80 21.69
C PRO A 80 -6.83 11.41 23.03
N ASP A 81 -8.08 11.19 23.41
CA ASP A 81 -8.60 11.60 24.71
C ASP A 81 -7.93 10.82 25.86
N LEU A 82 -7.09 11.51 26.63
CA LEU A 82 -6.41 10.96 27.80
C LEU A 82 -7.35 10.64 28.97
N LYS A 83 -8.60 11.15 28.96
CA LYS A 83 -9.64 10.87 29.96
C LYS A 83 -10.55 9.70 29.58
N ARG A 84 -10.23 8.99 28.50
CA ARG A 84 -10.95 7.79 28.07
C ARG A 84 -11.16 6.82 29.23
N THR A 85 -12.39 6.35 29.41
CA THR A 85 -12.78 5.41 30.48
C THR A 85 -11.87 4.19 30.53
N ILE A 86 -11.51 3.73 31.73
CA ILE A 86 -10.73 2.51 31.96
C ILE A 86 -11.70 1.41 32.37
N ALA A 87 -12.07 0.54 31.42
CA ALA A 87 -12.92 -0.61 31.67
C ALA A 87 -12.04 -1.86 31.84
N ILE A 88 -11.92 -2.37 33.07
CA ILE A 88 -11.09 -3.54 33.36
C ILE A 88 -11.87 -4.83 33.07
N PRO A 89 -11.31 -5.75 32.26
CA PRO A 89 -11.89 -7.07 32.02
C PRO A 89 -12.09 -7.90 33.31
N LYS A 90 -13.10 -8.77 33.31
CA LYS A 90 -13.51 -9.54 34.50
C LYS A 90 -12.51 -10.61 34.94
N ASP A 91 -11.63 -11.03 34.04
CA ASP A 91 -10.57 -12.01 34.26
C ASP A 91 -9.35 -11.43 35.00
N PHE A 92 -9.29 -10.11 35.21
CA PHE A 92 -8.26 -9.49 36.04
C PHE A 92 -8.55 -9.74 37.52
N THR A 93 -7.53 -10.21 38.25
CA THR A 93 -7.56 -10.17 39.72
C THR A 93 -7.60 -8.71 40.21
N PRO A 94 -8.10 -8.43 41.42
CA PRO A 94 -8.10 -7.09 41.99
C PRO A 94 -6.70 -6.42 41.99
N ALA A 95 -5.65 -7.20 42.24
CA ALA A 95 -4.27 -6.72 42.21
C ALA A 95 -3.84 -6.30 40.80
N GLN A 96 -4.11 -7.13 39.77
CA GLN A 96 -3.81 -6.78 38.38
C GLN A 96 -4.60 -5.56 37.92
N ALA A 97 -5.89 -5.50 38.27
CA ALA A 97 -6.78 -4.38 37.94
C ALA A 97 -6.26 -3.07 38.54
N SER A 98 -5.86 -3.10 39.82
CA SER A 98 -5.27 -1.95 40.51
C SER A 98 -3.96 -1.52 39.85
N GLU A 99 -3.08 -2.46 39.56
CA GLU A 99 -1.76 -2.16 38.99
C GLU A 99 -1.86 -1.56 37.57
N ILE A 100 -2.68 -2.14 36.69
CA ILE A 100 -2.83 -1.59 35.33
C ILE A 100 -3.55 -0.25 35.32
N THR A 101 -4.53 -0.05 36.22
CA THR A 101 -5.20 1.25 36.39
C THR A 101 -4.21 2.31 36.85
N LYS A 102 -3.34 1.98 37.83
CA LYS A 102 -2.27 2.87 38.29
C LYS A 102 -1.32 3.23 37.16
N LYS A 103 -0.90 2.25 36.34
CA LYS A 103 -0.03 2.48 35.18
C LYS A 103 -0.69 3.42 34.16
N ILE A 104 -1.95 3.18 33.78
CA ILE A 104 -2.67 4.06 32.84
C ILE A 104 -2.80 5.47 33.40
N ASN A 105 -3.14 5.62 34.69
CA ASN A 105 -3.27 6.93 35.33
C ASN A 105 -1.93 7.69 35.38
N LEU A 106 -0.82 6.99 35.64
CA LEU A 106 0.50 7.59 35.65
C LEU A 106 0.89 8.10 34.26
N VAL A 107 0.76 7.25 33.24
CA VAL A 107 1.10 7.58 31.85
C VAL A 107 0.24 8.74 31.33
N THR A 108 -1.07 8.71 31.56
CA THR A 108 -1.99 9.79 31.13
C THR A 108 -1.69 11.12 31.85
N ALA A 109 -1.31 11.09 33.12
CA ALA A 109 -0.88 12.28 33.84
C ALA A 109 0.44 12.87 33.29
N THR A 110 1.39 12.02 32.89
CA THR A 110 2.63 12.43 32.23
C THR A 110 2.32 13.08 30.88
N LEU A 111 1.53 12.41 30.04
CA LEU A 111 1.14 12.90 28.71
C LEU A 111 0.32 14.19 28.74
N THR A 112 -0.45 14.41 29.81
CA THR A 112 -1.20 15.67 30.01
C THR A 112 -0.25 16.85 30.22
N LYS A 113 0.91 16.62 30.85
CA LYS A 113 1.93 17.67 31.06
C LYS A 113 2.81 17.85 29.84
N ASP A 114 3.18 16.74 29.20
CA ASP A 114 4.05 16.73 28.03
C ASP A 114 3.62 15.64 27.02
N PRO A 115 2.93 16.01 25.94
CA PRO A 115 2.46 15.08 24.92
C PRO A 115 3.56 14.66 23.93
N SER A 116 4.80 15.17 24.05
CA SER A 116 5.92 14.79 23.18
C SER A 116 6.57 13.45 23.57
N GLN A 117 6.16 12.88 24.70
CA GLN A 117 6.73 11.67 25.27
C GLN A 117 6.30 10.41 24.51
N TYR A 118 7.06 10.06 23.46
CA TYR A 118 6.82 8.88 22.61
C TYR A 118 6.62 7.58 23.41
N ASN A 119 7.53 7.29 24.36
CA ASN A 119 7.48 6.07 25.16
C ASN A 119 6.19 5.97 25.98
N GLU A 120 5.68 7.12 26.44
CA GLU A 120 4.44 7.18 27.23
C GLU A 120 3.21 6.90 26.35
N TRP A 121 3.17 7.44 25.13
CA TRP A 121 2.13 7.06 24.16
C TRP A 121 2.18 5.57 23.83
N MET A 122 3.37 5.01 23.59
CA MET A 122 3.53 3.58 23.32
C MET A 122 3.05 2.72 24.50
N ASN A 123 3.44 3.06 25.73
CA ASN A 123 2.98 2.39 26.95
C ASN A 123 1.47 2.48 27.10
N LEU A 124 0.86 3.65 26.84
CA LEU A 124 -0.58 3.82 26.93
C LEU A 124 -1.32 2.90 25.96
N ALA A 125 -0.86 2.80 24.70
CA ALA A 125 -1.47 1.90 23.72
C ALA A 125 -1.37 0.43 24.15
N ILE A 126 -0.21 0.02 24.66
CA ILE A 126 0.02 -1.34 25.17
C ILE A 126 -0.92 -1.65 26.34
N TYR A 127 -1.04 -0.75 27.32
CA TYR A 127 -1.93 -0.94 28.47
C TYR A 127 -3.40 -0.96 28.06
N ARG A 128 -3.80 -0.12 27.10
CA ARG A 128 -5.15 -0.10 26.53
C ARG A 128 -5.47 -1.43 25.85
N LYS A 129 -4.57 -1.94 25.01
CA LYS A 129 -4.72 -3.27 24.41
C LYS A 129 -4.81 -4.36 25.47
N ALA A 130 -3.98 -4.30 26.52
CA ALA A 130 -3.95 -5.31 27.58
C ALA A 130 -5.27 -5.42 28.36
N ILE A 131 -6.02 -4.33 28.48
CA ILE A 131 -7.38 -4.32 29.07
C ILE A 131 -8.48 -4.53 28.02
N ASN A 132 -8.14 -5.01 26.82
CA ASN A 132 -9.04 -5.22 25.68
C ASN A 132 -9.72 -3.94 25.16
N ASP A 133 -9.19 -2.75 25.47
CA ASP A 133 -9.59 -1.48 24.88
C ASP A 133 -8.92 -1.30 23.51
N LEU A 134 -9.31 -2.16 22.56
CA LEU A 134 -8.71 -2.25 21.23
C LEU A 134 -8.84 -0.93 20.45
N GLU A 135 -9.98 -0.24 20.58
CA GLU A 135 -10.20 1.06 19.95
C GLU A 135 -9.29 2.14 20.56
N GLY A 136 -9.14 2.16 21.88
CA GLY A 136 -8.21 3.07 22.55
C GLY A 136 -6.77 2.86 22.08
N ALA A 137 -6.34 1.59 22.02
CA ALA A 137 -5.02 1.23 21.50
C ALA A 137 -4.83 1.65 20.03
N ARG A 138 -5.84 1.39 19.18
CA ARG A 138 -5.84 1.78 17.77
C ARG A 138 -5.64 3.28 17.58
N LEU A 139 -6.43 4.10 18.27
CA LEU A 139 -6.36 5.56 18.17
C LEU A 139 -4.98 6.09 18.60
N ILE A 140 -4.40 5.50 19.63
CA ILE A 140 -3.08 5.90 20.10
C ILE A 140 -1.98 5.49 19.12
N TRP A 141 -1.98 4.26 18.62
CA TRP A 141 -0.98 3.88 17.61
C TRP A 141 -1.14 4.67 16.31
N LEU A 142 -2.35 4.97 15.87
CA LEU A 142 -2.58 5.89 14.74
C LEU A 142 -1.97 7.26 15.00
N TYR A 143 -2.18 7.82 16.19
CA TYR A 143 -1.55 9.07 16.58
C TYR A 143 -0.02 8.97 16.56
N ILE A 144 0.56 7.88 17.09
CA ILE A 144 2.01 7.66 17.05
C ILE A 144 2.52 7.61 15.61
N THR A 145 1.83 6.95 14.68
CA THR A 145 2.25 6.92 13.27
C THR A 145 2.23 8.30 12.59
N SER A 146 1.41 9.23 13.09
CA SER A 146 1.36 10.61 12.60
C SER A 146 2.43 11.49 13.27
N ALA A 147 2.59 11.39 14.59
CA ALA A 147 3.54 12.20 15.35
C ALA A 147 5.00 11.72 15.22
N PHE A 148 5.20 10.42 14.96
CA PHE A 148 6.50 9.75 14.86
C PHE A 148 6.54 8.86 13.60
N PRO A 149 6.47 9.44 12.39
CA PRO A 149 6.21 8.70 11.15
C PRO A 149 7.31 7.74 10.72
N THR A 150 8.50 7.84 11.32
CA THR A 150 9.66 6.97 11.08
C THR A 150 9.79 5.84 12.10
N ASP A 151 8.85 5.69 13.04
CA ASP A 151 8.84 4.56 13.97
C ASP A 151 8.18 3.34 13.32
N PRO A 152 8.92 2.26 13.00
CA PRO A 152 8.33 1.06 12.42
C PRO A 152 7.46 0.29 13.43
N ILE A 153 7.66 0.48 14.74
CA ILE A 153 7.03 -0.33 15.79
C ILE A 153 5.55 0.00 15.92
N ALA A 154 5.14 1.27 15.86
CA ALA A 154 3.73 1.64 15.86
C ALA A 154 2.97 1.06 14.67
N TYR A 155 3.58 1.04 13.48
CA TYR A 155 2.99 0.39 12.30
C TYR A 155 2.88 -1.12 12.50
N LEU A 156 3.91 -1.77 13.04
CA LEU A 156 3.86 -3.21 13.33
C LEU A 156 2.75 -3.55 14.34
N ASN A 157 2.59 -2.73 15.38
CA ASN A 157 1.54 -2.90 16.38
C ASN A 157 0.14 -2.68 15.79
N LEU A 158 -0.05 -1.72 14.89
CA LEU A 158 -1.31 -1.55 14.15
C LEU A 158 -1.58 -2.76 13.27
N ALA A 159 -0.56 -3.25 12.56
CA ALA A 159 -0.69 -4.43 11.70
C ALA A 159 -1.19 -5.64 12.50
N ASP A 160 -0.56 -5.91 13.64
CA ASP A 160 -0.95 -6.96 14.56
C ASP A 160 -2.36 -6.76 15.12
N LEU A 161 -2.70 -5.53 15.53
CA LEU A 161 -4.03 -5.21 16.04
C LEU A 161 -5.10 -5.50 14.99
N TYR A 162 -4.88 -5.04 13.76
CA TYR A 162 -5.82 -5.27 12.67
C TYR A 162 -5.93 -6.75 12.28
N GLY A 163 -4.81 -7.48 12.19
CA GLY A 163 -4.82 -8.88 11.75
C GLY A 163 -5.42 -9.82 12.79
N TYR A 164 -4.99 -9.69 14.05
CA TYR A 164 -5.25 -10.71 15.08
C TYR A 164 -6.40 -10.37 16.01
N TYR A 165 -6.81 -9.10 16.11
CA TYR A 165 -7.86 -8.67 17.05
C TYR A 165 -9.07 -8.06 16.35
N LEU A 166 -8.85 -7.25 15.30
CA LEU A 166 -9.93 -6.62 14.53
C LEU A 166 -10.30 -7.41 13.27
N HIS A 167 -9.55 -8.47 12.95
CA HIS A 167 -9.75 -9.35 11.79
C HIS A 167 -9.89 -8.61 10.45
N ASN A 168 -9.15 -7.51 10.29
CA ASN A 168 -9.05 -6.76 9.04
C ASN A 168 -7.69 -7.02 8.39
N ASN A 169 -7.61 -8.11 7.63
CA ASN A 169 -6.38 -8.55 6.99
C ASN A 169 -5.84 -7.56 5.96
N VAL A 170 -6.72 -6.78 5.31
CA VAL A 170 -6.32 -5.76 4.33
C VAL A 170 -5.52 -4.66 5.01
N LYS A 171 -6.06 -4.09 6.10
CA LYS A 171 -5.33 -3.07 6.88
C LYS A 171 -4.09 -3.64 7.55
N ALA A 172 -4.14 -4.88 8.02
CA ALA A 172 -2.98 -5.53 8.61
C ALA A 172 -1.81 -5.60 7.61
N GLU A 173 -2.08 -6.09 6.40
CA GLU A 173 -1.09 -6.13 5.30
C GLU A 173 -0.50 -4.75 5.01
N GLU A 174 -1.34 -3.71 4.89
CA GLU A 174 -0.87 -2.34 4.62
C GLU A 174 0.14 -1.85 5.66
N TYR A 175 -0.16 -2.06 6.94
CA TYR A 175 0.71 -1.63 8.03
C TYR A 175 1.98 -2.49 8.17
N PHE A 176 1.91 -3.79 7.91
CA PHE A 176 3.10 -4.65 7.84
C PHE A 176 4.07 -4.17 6.75
N ILE A 177 3.55 -3.90 5.55
CA ILE A 177 4.36 -3.39 4.45
C ILE A 177 4.94 -2.02 4.80
N LYS A 178 4.16 -1.12 5.41
CA LYS A 178 4.68 0.18 5.87
C LYS A 178 5.83 0.03 6.87
N ALA A 179 5.73 -0.87 7.84
CA ALA A 179 6.78 -1.14 8.81
C ALA A 179 8.07 -1.64 8.13
N ILE A 180 7.96 -2.55 7.15
CA ILE A 180 9.09 -3.03 6.33
C ILE A 180 9.76 -1.87 5.60
N ASN A 181 8.98 -0.97 5.00
CA ASN A 181 9.54 0.13 4.21
C ASN A 181 10.31 1.14 5.06
N ILE A 182 9.90 1.31 6.32
CA ILE A 182 10.57 2.20 7.27
C ILE A 182 11.84 1.56 7.81
N SER A 183 11.84 0.25 8.06
CA SER A 183 12.98 -0.47 8.61
C SER A 183 13.29 -1.74 7.80
N PRO A 184 13.82 -1.57 6.58
CA PRO A 184 14.00 -2.68 5.63
C PRO A 184 15.08 -3.68 6.03
N THR A 185 15.92 -3.33 7.01
CA THR A 185 16.98 -4.21 7.55
C THR A 185 16.57 -4.93 8.83
N ASN A 186 15.34 -4.72 9.33
CA ASN A 186 14.87 -5.35 10.57
C ASN A 186 14.20 -6.70 10.30
N SER A 187 14.93 -7.79 10.55
CA SER A 187 14.47 -9.16 10.30
C SER A 187 13.21 -9.54 11.09
N SER A 188 13.01 -9.01 12.29
CA SER A 188 11.82 -9.29 13.10
C SER A 188 10.52 -8.86 12.42
N ILE A 189 10.54 -7.76 11.66
CA ILE A 189 9.36 -7.27 10.93
C ILE A 189 9.02 -8.21 9.77
N TYR A 190 10.02 -8.71 9.05
CA TYR A 190 9.82 -9.72 8.00
C TYR A 190 9.27 -11.01 8.58
N LEU A 191 9.83 -11.49 9.68
CA LEU A 191 9.35 -12.71 10.34
C LEU A 191 7.90 -12.57 10.78
N ARG A 192 7.54 -11.43 11.38
CA ARG A 192 6.17 -11.15 11.80
C ARG A 192 5.20 -11.08 10.62
N THR A 193 5.61 -10.40 9.54
CA THR A 193 4.81 -10.29 8.31
C THR A 193 4.66 -11.65 7.60
N TYR A 194 5.72 -12.45 7.57
CA TYR A 194 5.70 -13.83 7.09
C TYR A 194 4.66 -14.63 7.87
N GLN A 195 4.71 -14.60 9.21
CA GLN A 195 3.79 -15.32 10.07
C GLN A 195 2.34 -14.90 9.81
N PHE A 196 2.07 -13.59 9.71
CA PHE A 196 0.75 -13.09 9.34
C PHE A 196 0.24 -13.69 8.03
N TYR A 197 1.07 -13.76 6.98
CA TYR A 197 0.66 -14.36 5.71
C TYR A 197 0.40 -15.86 5.81
N ILE A 198 1.17 -16.58 6.62
CA ILE A 198 0.91 -17.99 6.92
C ILE A 198 -0.45 -18.15 7.61
N ASP A 199 -0.72 -17.33 8.61
CA ASP A 199 -1.95 -17.42 9.43
C ASP A 199 -3.21 -17.16 8.60
N ILE A 200 -3.14 -16.28 7.59
CA ILE A 200 -4.25 -16.02 6.66
C ILE A 200 -4.26 -16.95 5.44
N GLY A 201 -3.38 -17.95 5.40
CA GLY A 201 -3.31 -18.95 4.33
C GLY A 201 -2.68 -18.48 3.02
N ASN A 202 -2.03 -17.31 3.00
CA ASN A 202 -1.39 -16.77 1.80
C ASN A 202 0.09 -17.18 1.70
N THR A 203 0.31 -18.46 1.43
CA THR A 203 1.66 -19.05 1.36
C THR A 203 2.55 -18.43 0.29
N THR A 204 1.97 -17.95 -0.82
CA THR A 204 2.70 -17.25 -1.89
C THR A 204 3.30 -15.94 -1.38
N LYS A 205 2.50 -15.09 -0.71
CA LYS A 205 3.02 -13.84 -0.12
C LYS A 205 3.97 -14.10 1.05
N ALA A 206 3.68 -15.11 1.87
CA ALA A 206 4.55 -15.49 2.98
C ALA A 206 5.98 -15.80 2.47
N LYS A 207 6.09 -16.70 1.48
CA LYS A 207 7.39 -17.03 0.88
C LYS A 207 8.08 -15.81 0.27
N ALA A 208 7.35 -14.96 -0.45
CA ALA A 208 7.92 -13.75 -1.06
C ALA A 208 8.49 -12.78 0.00
N ILE A 209 7.80 -12.57 1.11
CA ILE A 209 8.29 -11.72 2.21
C ILE A 209 9.51 -12.35 2.89
N LEU A 210 9.49 -13.66 3.12
CA LEU A 210 10.62 -14.36 3.72
C LEU A 210 11.87 -14.28 2.85
N ASP A 211 11.73 -14.55 1.54
CA ASP A 211 12.82 -14.44 0.57
C ASP A 211 13.36 -13.00 0.51
N LYS A 212 12.46 -11.98 0.48
CA LYS A 212 12.87 -10.56 0.54
C LYS A 212 13.63 -10.26 1.83
N GLY A 213 13.12 -10.68 2.98
CA GLY A 213 13.78 -10.46 4.27
C GLY A 213 15.18 -11.06 4.32
N ILE A 214 15.38 -12.26 3.77
CA ILE A 214 16.71 -12.88 3.66
C ILE A 214 17.65 -12.03 2.81
N THR A 215 17.16 -11.50 1.68
CA THR A 215 17.97 -10.64 0.79
C THR A 215 18.36 -9.33 1.46
N GLU A 216 17.42 -8.65 2.12
CA GLU A 216 17.64 -7.31 2.68
C GLU A 216 18.44 -7.33 4.00
N THR A 217 18.34 -8.42 4.77
CA THR A 217 18.92 -8.49 6.12
C THR A 217 20.10 -9.45 6.24
N GLY A 218 20.18 -10.47 5.36
CA GLY A 218 21.14 -11.57 5.50
C GLY A 218 20.91 -12.48 6.71
N ASP A 219 19.80 -12.29 7.44
CA ASP A 219 19.51 -12.87 8.75
C ASP A 219 19.44 -14.42 8.72
N SER A 220 20.06 -15.07 9.71
CA SER A 220 20.14 -16.53 9.79
C SER A 220 18.86 -17.19 10.27
N GLU A 221 18.04 -16.51 11.09
CA GLU A 221 16.74 -17.01 11.52
C GLU A 221 15.78 -17.09 10.34
N LEU A 222 15.71 -16.05 9.51
CA LEU A 222 14.88 -16.07 8.30
C LEU A 222 15.30 -17.20 7.34
N LYS A 223 16.62 -17.45 7.19
CA LYS A 223 17.14 -18.58 6.40
C LYS A 223 16.72 -19.93 6.98
N LEU A 224 16.75 -20.08 8.30
CA LEU A 224 16.32 -21.29 8.98
C LEU A 224 14.82 -21.55 8.76
N VAL A 225 13.99 -20.53 8.94
CA VAL A 225 12.55 -20.61 8.66
C VAL A 225 12.31 -21.02 7.20
N ARG A 226 13.10 -20.50 6.26
CA ARG A 226 12.95 -20.86 4.84
C ARG A 226 13.22 -22.33 4.54
N GLN A 227 14.10 -22.98 5.31
CA GLN A 227 14.46 -24.39 5.17
C GLN A 227 13.41 -25.34 5.75
N THR A 228 12.58 -24.88 6.69
CA THR A 228 11.53 -25.71 7.30
C THR A 228 10.24 -25.76 6.49
N ILE A 229 10.10 -24.88 5.49
CA ILE A 229 8.97 -24.85 4.55
C ILE A 229 9.18 -25.94 3.50
N LYS A 230 8.29 -26.95 3.48
CA LYS A 230 8.26 -28.02 2.48
C LYS A 230 7.74 -27.55 1.13
#